data_AF-A0A380QP76-F1
#
_entry.id   AF-A0A380QP76-F1
#
_cell.length_a   1.000
_cell.length_b   1.000
_cell.length_c   1.000
_cell.angle_alpha   90.00
_cell.angle_beta   90.00
_cell.angle_gamma   90.00
#
_symmetry.space_group_name_H-M   'P 1'
#
loop_
_entity.id
_entity.type
_entity.pdbx_description
1 polymer ?
#
loop_
_entity_poly.entity_id
_entity_poly.type
_entity_poly.pdbx_seq_one_letter_code
_entity_poly.pdbx_strand_id
1 'polypeptide(L)'
;MGRLPFPLTDIMVYKLYYQKILGMKVHHPLNLVPFNKKDAEDELEQKFGWQRFQHKHHESRFTRFYEDYWLPRRFGFHKRRAHFSSLILTGQMTREAALERLAQPEMSEHFLEQEFEYVAHKLGITVEELQQLFEQPKKTYRDYKNKRWLIGLGANILRKLGMEKRFFR
;
A
#
# COMPACT_ATOMS: atom_id res chain seq x y z
N MET A 1 -14.38 -27.90 -4.46
CA MET A 1 -14.59 -26.57 -3.86
C MET A 1 -14.80 -25.57 -5.00
N GLY A 2 -16.05 -25.14 -5.23
CA GLY A 2 -16.38 -24.26 -6.36
C GLY A 2 -15.79 -22.86 -6.17
N ARG A 3 -14.97 -22.39 -7.11
CA ARG A 3 -14.51 -21.00 -7.14
C ARG A 3 -15.74 -20.12 -7.41
N LEU A 4 -16.17 -19.35 -6.41
CA LEU A 4 -17.10 -18.25 -6.66
C LEU A 4 -16.40 -17.29 -7.65
N PRO A 5 -16.98 -17.00 -8.83
CA PRO A 5 -16.43 -15.98 -9.70
C PRO A 5 -16.62 -14.64 -9.00
N PHE A 6 -15.53 -13.99 -8.58
CA PHE A 6 -15.58 -12.61 -8.11
C PHE A 6 -15.66 -11.72 -9.35
N PRO A 7 -16.83 -11.13 -9.68
CA PRO A 7 -16.97 -10.36 -10.90
C PRO A 7 -16.08 -9.11 -10.80
N LEU A 8 -15.11 -9.00 -11.71
CA LEU A 8 -14.29 -7.81 -11.83
C LEU A 8 -15.10 -6.73 -12.55
N THR A 9 -15.29 -5.58 -11.91
CA THR A 9 -15.93 -4.43 -12.53
C THR A 9 -14.85 -3.53 -13.15
N ASP A 10 -14.97 -3.24 -14.44
CA ASP A 10 -14.07 -2.30 -15.12
C ASP A 10 -14.25 -0.88 -14.57
N ILE A 11 -13.14 -0.13 -14.47
CA ILE A 11 -13.14 1.22 -13.93
C ILE A 11 -14.09 2.18 -14.68
N MET A 12 -14.31 1.96 -15.98
CA MET A 12 -15.22 2.77 -16.79
C MET A 12 -16.68 2.48 -16.45
N VAL A 13 -17.03 1.21 -16.21
CA VAL A 13 -18.38 0.83 -15.76
C VAL A 13 -18.66 1.47 -14.40
N TYR A 14 -17.71 1.34 -13.47
CA TYR A 14 -17.84 1.94 -12.14
C TYR A 14 -17.97 3.47 -12.19
N LYS A 15 -17.10 4.15 -12.94
CA LYS A 15 -17.06 5.62 -12.96
C LYS A 15 -18.13 6.27 -13.82
N LEU A 16 -18.51 5.68 -14.96
CA LEU A 16 -19.48 6.27 -15.88
C LEU A 16 -20.88 5.73 -15.60
N TYR A 17 -21.06 4.42 -15.67
CA TYR A 17 -22.40 3.85 -15.56
C TYR A 17 -22.94 3.99 -14.14
N TYR A 18 -22.24 3.48 -13.12
CA TYR A 18 -22.75 3.55 -11.75
C TYR A 18 -22.75 4.97 -11.18
N GLN A 19 -21.63 5.69 -11.24
CA GLN A 19 -21.56 7.01 -10.60
C GLN A 19 -22.22 8.15 -11.40
N LYS A 20 -22.24 8.11 -12.74
CA LYS A 20 -22.80 9.21 -13.56
C LYS A 20 -24.19 8.91 -14.10
N ILE A 21 -24.42 7.72 -14.67
CA ILE A 21 -25.72 7.37 -15.25
C ILE A 21 -26.72 6.99 -14.16
N LEU A 22 -26.36 6.10 -13.24
CA LEU A 22 -27.23 5.69 -12.14
C LEU A 22 -27.17 6.63 -10.92
N GLY A 23 -26.26 7.63 -10.93
CA GLY A 23 -26.14 8.60 -9.85
C GLY A 23 -25.69 8.01 -8.51
N MET A 24 -25.03 6.85 -8.50
CA MET A 24 -24.56 6.18 -7.28
C MET A 24 -23.53 7.06 -6.55
N LYS A 25 -23.74 7.25 -5.24
CA LYS A 25 -22.85 8.03 -4.36
C LYS A 25 -22.12 7.11 -3.38
N VAL A 26 -20.83 7.39 -3.16
CA VAL A 26 -20.01 6.70 -2.16
C VAL A 26 -19.85 7.61 -0.95
N HIS A 27 -20.24 7.09 0.22
CA HIS A 27 -20.07 7.78 1.50
C HIS A 27 -18.96 7.10 2.31
N HIS A 28 -18.26 7.88 3.15
CA HIS A 28 -17.16 7.40 3.99
C HIS A 28 -17.43 7.75 5.47
N PRO A 29 -18.36 7.04 6.15
CA PRO A 29 -18.77 7.38 7.51
C PRO A 29 -17.61 7.38 8.51
N LEU A 30 -16.63 6.50 8.33
CA LEU A 30 -15.46 6.40 9.21
C LEU A 30 -14.55 7.65 9.17
N ASN A 31 -14.66 8.50 8.14
CA ASN A 31 -13.95 9.78 8.10
C ASN A 31 -14.55 10.82 9.06
N LEU A 32 -15.73 10.57 9.61
CA LEU A 32 -16.41 11.46 10.56
C LEU A 32 -16.04 11.16 12.02
N VAL A 33 -15.25 10.10 12.25
CA VAL A 33 -14.81 9.70 13.59
C VAL A 33 -13.35 10.11 13.76
N PRO A 34 -12.99 10.86 14.82
CA PRO A 34 -11.59 11.16 15.10
C PRO A 34 -10.84 9.86 15.39
N PHE A 35 -9.72 9.67 14.71
CA PHE A 35 -8.88 8.49 14.89
C PHE A 35 -7.46 8.92 15.29
N ASN A 36 -7.08 8.57 16.52
CA ASN A 36 -5.70 8.65 16.99
C ASN A 36 -5.12 7.24 17.04
N LYS A 37 -4.03 7.01 16.30
CA LYS A 37 -3.39 5.71 16.20
C LYS A 37 -2.87 5.22 17.55
N LYS A 38 -2.23 6.11 18.32
CA LYS A 38 -1.63 5.76 19.61
C LYS A 38 -2.71 5.33 20.59
N ASP A 39 -3.77 6.14 20.74
CA ASP A 39 -4.86 5.85 21.67
C ASP A 39 -5.55 4.52 21.32
N ALA A 40 -5.75 4.24 20.03
CA ALA A 40 -6.31 2.97 19.57
C ALA A 40 -5.39 1.77 19.88
N GLU A 41 -4.07 1.91 19.69
CA GLU A 41 -3.10 0.85 20.03
C GLU A 41 -3.02 0.63 21.55
N ASP A 42 -3.08 1.69 22.35
CA ASP A 42 -3.07 1.64 23.81
C ASP A 42 -4.34 0.94 24.34
N GLU A 43 -5.51 1.25 23.80
CA GLU A 43 -6.77 0.58 24.16
C GLU A 43 -6.75 -0.91 23.82
N LEU A 44 -6.24 -1.26 22.64
CA LEU A 44 -6.14 -2.66 22.19
C LEU A 44 -5.19 -3.46 23.09
N GLU A 45 -4.05 -2.89 23.46
CA GLU A 45 -3.11 -3.52 24.39
C GLU A 45 -3.74 -3.73 25.76
N GLN A 46 -4.37 -2.70 26.33
CA GLN A 46 -4.94 -2.75 27.68
C GLN A 46 -6.12 -3.72 27.79
N LYS A 47 -7.02 -3.75 26.80
CA LYS A 47 -8.25 -4.55 26.87
C LYS A 47 -8.06 -5.98 26.40
N PHE A 48 -7.16 -6.21 25.44
CA PHE A 48 -7.06 -7.49 24.75
C PHE A 48 -5.65 -8.09 24.75
N GLY A 49 -4.68 -7.43 25.38
CA GLY A 49 -3.28 -7.86 25.35
C GLY A 49 -2.67 -7.81 23.94
N TRP A 50 -3.23 -6.97 23.05
CA TRP A 50 -2.74 -6.85 21.70
C TRP A 50 -1.30 -6.32 21.66
N GLN A 51 -0.46 -6.96 20.84
CA GLN A 51 0.95 -6.59 20.72
C GLN A 51 1.12 -5.56 19.61
N ARG A 52 1.74 -4.42 19.94
CA ARG A 52 2.05 -3.38 18.97
C ARG A 52 3.01 -3.89 17.90
N PHE A 53 2.75 -3.52 16.66
CA PHE A 53 3.66 -3.75 15.55
C PHE A 53 4.52 -2.49 15.32
N GLN A 54 5.77 -2.70 14.90
CA GLN A 54 6.64 -1.57 14.53
C GLN A 54 6.04 -0.78 13.35
N HIS A 55 5.45 -1.47 12.37
CA HIS A 55 4.75 -0.86 11.25
C HIS A 55 3.42 -1.56 10.92
N LYS A 56 2.56 -0.88 10.14
CA LYS A 56 1.13 -1.17 9.94
C LYS A 56 0.80 -2.60 9.47
N HIS A 57 1.71 -3.26 8.76
CA HIS A 57 1.49 -4.58 8.16
C HIS A 57 2.47 -5.66 8.62
N HIS A 58 3.13 -5.44 9.77
CA HIS A 58 4.16 -6.35 10.27
C HIS A 58 3.60 -7.62 10.92
N GLU A 59 2.28 -7.78 10.98
CA GLU A 59 1.61 -9.05 11.29
C GLU A 59 1.78 -10.08 10.16
N SER A 60 1.86 -9.64 8.91
CA SER A 60 2.02 -10.49 7.74
C SER A 60 3.48 -10.55 7.33
N ARG A 61 4.12 -11.72 7.48
CA ARG A 61 5.52 -11.92 7.07
C ARG A 61 5.74 -11.58 5.61
N PHE A 62 4.81 -11.98 4.72
CA PHE A 62 4.94 -11.67 3.29
C PHE A 62 4.79 -10.18 3.01
N THR A 63 3.84 -9.50 3.67
CA THR A 63 3.67 -8.05 3.48
C THR A 63 4.87 -7.30 4.01
N ARG A 64 5.38 -7.65 5.19
CA ARG A 64 6.61 -7.09 5.75
C ARG A 64 7.80 -7.29 4.83
N PHE A 65 8.04 -8.51 4.34
CA PHE A 65 9.06 -8.79 3.34
C PHE A 65 8.91 -7.89 2.09
N TYR A 66 7.69 -7.79 1.56
CA TYR A 66 7.42 -7.00 0.37
C TYR A 66 7.68 -5.49 0.60
N GLU A 67 7.22 -4.95 1.73
CA GLU A 67 7.27 -3.51 2.01
C GLU A 67 8.63 -3.04 2.55
N ASP A 68 9.36 -3.88 3.30
CA ASP A 68 10.62 -3.52 3.96
C ASP A 68 11.86 -4.10 3.27
N TYR A 69 11.77 -5.25 2.61
CA TYR A 69 12.87 -5.81 1.82
C TYR A 69 12.73 -5.47 0.34
N TRP A 70 11.66 -5.96 -0.29
CA TRP A 70 11.58 -6.05 -1.75
C TRP A 70 11.44 -4.68 -2.41
N LEU A 71 10.43 -3.90 -2.00
CA LEU A 71 10.12 -2.61 -2.63
C LEU A 71 11.21 -1.54 -2.45
N PRO A 72 11.78 -1.32 -1.25
CA PRO A 72 12.79 -0.29 -1.07
C PRO A 72 14.06 -0.60 -1.86
N ARG A 73 14.55 -1.84 -1.77
CA ARG A 73 15.81 -2.25 -2.42
C ARG A 73 15.66 -2.42 -3.93
N ARG A 74 14.56 -3.03 -4.40
CA ARG A 74 14.36 -3.26 -5.84
C ARG A 74 13.84 -2.04 -6.57
N PHE A 75 12.90 -1.28 -5.99
CA PHE A 75 12.21 -0.20 -6.72
C PHE A 75 12.37 1.19 -6.11
N GLY A 76 12.99 1.33 -4.93
CA GLY A 76 13.06 2.61 -4.21
C GLY A 76 11.69 3.06 -3.68
N PHE A 77 10.72 2.15 -3.58
CA PHE A 77 9.37 2.48 -3.14
C PHE A 77 9.22 2.27 -1.64
N HIS A 78 8.95 3.36 -0.92
CA HIS A 78 8.72 3.34 0.52
C HIS A 78 7.23 3.46 0.84
N LYS A 79 6.58 2.36 1.20
CA LYS A 79 5.15 2.33 1.57
C LYS A 79 4.84 3.20 2.78
N ARG A 80 5.80 3.31 3.70
CA ARG A 80 5.79 4.21 4.85
C ARG A 80 5.48 5.67 4.50
N ARG A 81 5.84 6.17 3.30
CA ARG A 81 5.57 7.56 2.90
C ARG A 81 4.08 7.89 2.89
N ALA A 82 3.24 6.98 2.41
CA ALA A 82 1.78 7.19 2.39
C ALA A 82 1.22 7.22 3.82
N HIS A 83 1.65 6.28 4.66
CA HIS A 83 1.24 6.20 6.06
C HIS A 83 1.65 7.43 6.86
N PHE A 84 2.91 7.84 6.77
CA PHE A 84 3.42 9.03 7.46
C PHE A 84 2.75 10.31 6.94
N SER A 85 2.41 10.39 5.65
CA SER A 85 1.65 11.53 5.12
C SER A 85 0.28 11.66 5.82
N SER A 86 -0.41 10.55 6.07
CA SER A 86 -1.68 10.58 6.83
C SER A 86 -1.48 11.02 8.28
N LEU A 87 -0.43 10.55 8.94
CA LEU A 87 -0.12 10.98 10.31
C LEU A 87 0.23 12.48 10.38
N ILE A 88 0.99 12.99 9.42
CA ILE A 88 1.31 14.43 9.32
C ILE A 88 0.05 15.26 9.10
N LEU A 89 -0.82 14.85 8.16
CA LEU A 89 -2.07 15.57 7.86
C LEU A 89 -3.05 15.60 9.04
N THR A 90 -2.91 14.68 10.00
CA THR A 90 -3.73 14.60 11.20
C THR A 90 -3.02 15.14 12.45
N GLY A 91 -1.82 15.71 12.31
CA GLY A 91 -1.04 16.24 13.43
C GLY A 91 -0.45 15.18 14.38
N GLN A 92 -0.50 13.90 14.02
CA GLN A 92 0.00 12.80 14.85
C GLN A 92 1.51 12.54 14.67
N MET A 93 2.15 13.17 13.69
CA MET A 93 3.58 13.04 13.41
C MET A 93 4.11 14.31 12.74
N THR A 94 5.32 14.74 13.10
CA THR A 94 5.99 15.83 12.39
C THR A 94 6.64 15.32 11.10
N ARG A 95 6.87 16.23 10.15
CA ARG A 95 7.56 15.88 8.90
C ARG A 95 8.99 15.42 9.17
N GLU A 96 9.66 16.06 10.12
CA GLU A 96 11.04 15.84 10.51
C GLU A 96 11.19 14.42 11.06
N ALA A 97 10.32 14.02 12.00
CA ALA A 97 10.29 12.67 12.56
C ALA A 97 9.99 11.60 11.48
N ALA A 98 9.10 11.92 10.53
CA ALA A 98 8.81 11.02 9.41
C ALA A 98 10.03 10.81 8.50
N LEU A 99 10.80 11.87 8.22
CA LEU A 99 12.01 11.79 7.39
C LEU A 99 13.14 11.05 8.09
N GLU A 100 13.37 11.32 9.37
CA GLU A 100 14.35 10.62 10.19
C GLU A 100 14.07 9.11 10.22
N ARG A 101 12.81 8.74 10.50
CA ARG A 101 12.39 7.34 10.51
C ARG A 101 12.48 6.69 9.13
N LEU A 102 12.16 7.40 8.05
CA LEU A 102 12.30 6.90 6.68
C LEU A 102 13.76 6.63 6.27
N ALA A 103 14.71 7.37 6.83
CA ALA A 103 16.12 7.23 6.52
C ALA A 103 16.72 5.91 7.04
N GLN A 104 16.04 5.24 7.98
CA GLN A 104 16.46 3.97 8.56
C GLN A 104 15.48 2.85 8.21
N PRO A 105 15.95 1.60 8.04
CA PRO A 105 15.07 0.44 7.95
C PRO A 105 14.33 0.20 9.28
N GLU A 106 13.11 -0.35 9.24
CA GLU A 106 12.37 -0.69 10.47
C GLU A 106 12.96 -1.94 11.14
N MET A 107 13.56 -2.84 10.35
CA MET A 107 14.10 -4.12 10.80
C MET A 107 15.61 -4.19 10.51
N SER A 108 16.34 -4.99 11.28
CA SER A 108 17.78 -5.24 11.04
C SER A 108 18.01 -6.03 9.75
N GLU A 109 19.18 -5.89 9.16
CA GLU A 109 19.57 -6.66 7.96
C GLU A 109 19.45 -8.18 8.19
N HIS A 110 19.96 -8.68 9.32
CA HIS A 110 19.84 -10.09 9.69
C HIS A 110 18.40 -10.58 9.75
N PHE A 111 17.49 -9.77 10.30
CA PHE A 111 16.07 -10.12 10.32
C PHE A 111 15.48 -10.17 8.91
N LEU A 112 15.84 -9.21 8.06
CA LEU A 112 15.37 -9.12 6.69
C LEU A 112 15.89 -10.27 5.81
N GLU A 113 17.10 -10.77 6.05
CA GLU A 113 17.63 -11.99 5.44
C GLU A 113 16.77 -13.22 5.80
N GLN A 114 16.44 -13.40 7.09
CA GLN A 114 15.56 -14.48 7.53
C GLN A 114 14.16 -14.40 6.92
N GLU A 115 13.63 -13.18 6.72
CA GLU A 115 12.36 -12.99 6.02
C GLU A 115 12.45 -13.38 4.54
N PHE A 116 13.58 -13.10 3.89
CA PHE A 116 13.84 -13.49 2.51
C PHE A 116 13.87 -15.02 2.36
N GLU A 117 14.64 -15.70 3.21
CA GLU A 117 14.72 -17.16 3.24
C GLU A 117 13.35 -17.79 3.49
N TYR A 118 12.61 -17.27 4.49
CA TYR A 118 11.29 -17.77 4.80
C TYR A 118 10.33 -17.63 3.61
N VAL A 119 10.36 -16.50 2.89
CA VAL A 119 9.50 -16.30 1.72
C VAL A 119 9.90 -17.23 0.58
N ALA A 120 11.20 -17.44 0.31
CA ALA A 120 11.65 -18.42 -0.68
C ALA A 120 11.08 -19.82 -0.38
N HIS A 121 11.23 -20.28 0.87
CA HIS A 121 10.68 -21.57 1.31
C HIS A 121 9.15 -21.64 1.20
N LYS A 122 8.42 -20.56 1.52
CA LYS A 122 6.95 -20.52 1.38
C LYS A 122 6.48 -20.49 -0.07
N LEU A 123 7.30 -19.98 -0.98
CA LEU A 123 7.03 -20.00 -2.42
C LEU A 123 7.44 -21.32 -3.08
N GLY A 124 8.17 -22.19 -2.36
CA GLY A 124 8.62 -23.49 -2.87
C GLY A 124 9.79 -23.39 -3.85
N ILE A 125 10.62 -22.34 -3.72
CA ILE A 125 11.82 -22.08 -4.53
C ILE A 125 13.05 -21.96 -3.63
N THR A 126 14.25 -22.09 -4.18
CA THR A 126 15.49 -21.89 -3.41
C THR A 126 15.74 -20.39 -3.16
N VAL A 127 16.60 -20.10 -2.19
CA VAL A 127 17.02 -18.72 -1.88
C VAL A 127 17.72 -18.11 -3.09
N GLU A 128 18.54 -18.90 -3.79
CA GLU A 128 19.25 -18.50 -5.00
C GLU A 128 18.28 -18.17 -6.15
N GLU A 129 17.21 -18.96 -6.33
CA GLU A 129 16.18 -18.68 -7.34
C GLU A 129 15.44 -17.36 -7.04
N LEU A 130 15.08 -17.12 -5.78
CA LEU A 130 14.45 -15.86 -5.38
C LEU A 130 15.42 -14.68 -5.56
N GLN A 131 16.71 -14.87 -5.28
CA GLN A 131 17.75 -13.86 -5.50
C GLN A 131 17.90 -13.53 -6.99
N GLN A 132 17.92 -14.53 -7.86
CA GLN A 132 17.94 -14.32 -9.31
C GLN A 132 16.71 -13.51 -9.76
N LEU A 133 15.51 -13.81 -9.26
CA LEU A 133 14.30 -13.02 -9.54
C LEU A 133 14.42 -11.58 -9.03
N PHE A 134 15.05 -11.39 -7.86
CA PHE A 134 15.29 -10.09 -7.27
C PHE A 134 16.30 -9.24 -8.07
N GLU A 135 17.22 -9.86 -8.78
CA GLU A 135 18.27 -9.19 -9.59
C GLU A 135 17.87 -8.98 -11.04
N GLN A 136 16.89 -9.73 -11.56
CA GLN A 136 16.40 -9.59 -12.93
C GLN A 136 16.02 -8.14 -13.28
N PRO A 137 16.11 -7.75 -14.58
CA PRO A 137 15.70 -6.43 -15.04
C PRO A 137 14.31 -6.04 -14.53
N LYS A 138 14.22 -4.83 -13.96
CA LYS A 138 12.99 -4.32 -13.35
C LYS A 138 11.94 -4.11 -14.43
N LYS A 139 10.79 -4.76 -14.28
CA LYS A 139 9.58 -4.44 -15.03
C LYS A 139 8.65 -3.61 -14.17
N THR A 140 7.94 -2.71 -14.81
CA THR A 140 6.92 -1.84 -14.23
C THR A 140 5.59 -2.11 -14.91
N TYR A 141 4.52 -1.47 -14.44
CA TYR A 141 3.21 -1.57 -15.10
C TYR A 141 3.26 -1.16 -16.59
N ARG A 142 4.25 -0.36 -17.01
CA ARG A 142 4.40 0.13 -18.40
C ARG A 142 4.81 -0.97 -19.37
N ASP A 143 5.44 -2.03 -18.87
CA ASP A 143 5.93 -3.16 -19.67
C ASP A 143 4.82 -4.16 -20.04
N TYR A 144 3.58 -3.90 -19.58
CA TYR A 144 2.42 -4.77 -19.79
C TYR A 144 1.24 -3.97 -20.36
N LYS A 145 0.37 -4.64 -21.13
CA LYS A 145 -0.85 -4.03 -21.70
C LYS A 145 -1.74 -3.48 -20.58
N ASN A 146 -2.00 -2.17 -20.61
CA ASN A 146 -2.83 -1.50 -19.61
C ASN A 146 -3.57 -0.28 -20.20
N LYS A 147 -4.59 0.22 -19.49
CA LYS A 147 -5.38 1.40 -19.87
C LYS A 147 -4.88 2.72 -19.24
N ARG A 148 -3.62 2.80 -18.78
CA ARG A 148 -3.10 3.96 -18.02
C ARG A 148 -3.20 5.26 -18.81
N TRP A 149 -2.95 5.22 -20.12
CA TRP A 149 -3.04 6.41 -20.98
C TRP A 149 -4.47 6.98 -21.00
N LEU A 150 -5.49 6.11 -21.13
CA LEU A 150 -6.90 6.49 -21.15
C LEU A 150 -7.34 7.03 -19.79
N ILE A 151 -6.94 6.36 -18.71
CA ILE A 151 -7.20 6.83 -17.33
C ILE A 151 -6.54 8.19 -17.10
N GLY A 152 -5.31 8.38 -17.58
CA GLY A 152 -4.58 9.64 -17.49
C GLY A 152 -5.29 10.77 -18.24
N LEU A 153 -5.73 10.51 -19.47
CA LEU A 153 -6.49 11.48 -20.27
C LEU A 153 -7.80 11.88 -19.58
N GLY A 154 -8.59 10.91 -19.13
CA GLY A 154 -9.84 11.15 -18.42
C GLY A 154 -9.63 11.94 -17.12
N ALA A 155 -8.61 11.59 -16.34
CA ALA A 155 -8.26 12.32 -15.12
C ALA A 155 -7.87 13.79 -15.42
N ASN A 156 -7.10 14.04 -16.49
CA ASN A 156 -6.72 15.39 -16.88
C ASN A 156 -7.93 16.25 -17.28
N ILE A 157 -8.87 15.67 -18.04
CA ILE A 157 -10.12 16.34 -18.42
C ILE A 157 -10.95 16.68 -17.18
N LEU A 158 -11.16 15.71 -16.29
CA LEU A 158 -11.92 15.92 -15.06
C LEU A 158 -11.29 16.98 -14.14
N ARG A 159 -9.96 17.06 -14.09
CA ARG A 159 -9.26 18.13 -13.36
C ARG A 159 -9.48 19.50 -14.00
N LYS A 160 -9.39 19.61 -15.33
CA LYS A 160 -9.67 20.88 -16.04
C LYS A 160 -11.10 21.35 -15.81
N LEU A 161 -12.05 20.43 -15.70
CA LEU A 161 -13.46 20.72 -15.40
C LEU A 161 -13.74 20.94 -13.90
N GLY A 162 -12.72 20.88 -13.02
CA GLY A 162 -12.87 21.05 -11.58
C GLY A 162 -13.58 19.89 -10.85
N MET A 163 -13.87 18.80 -11.56
CA MET A 163 -14.59 17.62 -11.04
C MET A 163 -13.67 16.65 -10.28
N GLU A 164 -12.36 16.78 -10.44
CA GLU A 164 -11.35 15.98 -9.77
C GLU A 164 -10.24 16.90 -9.23
N LYS A 165 -9.83 16.68 -7.98
CA LYS A 165 -8.75 17.46 -7.33
C LYS A 165 -7.51 16.61 -7.05
N ARG A 166 -7.59 15.28 -7.23
CA ARG A 166 -6.49 14.35 -6.98
C ARG A 166 -5.41 14.46 -8.05
N PHE A 167 -4.16 14.55 -7.61
CA PHE A 167 -3.00 14.45 -8.49
C PHE A 167 -2.65 12.97 -8.70
N PHE A 168 -2.92 12.46 -9.90
CA PHE A 168 -2.32 11.20 -10.35
C PHE A 168 -0.94 11.52 -10.90
N ARG A 169 0.10 11.31 -10.09
CA ARG A 169 1.48 11.19 -10.59
C ARG A 169 1.73 9.75 -11.06
#